data_AF-A0A352DAH3-F1
#
_entry.id   AF-A0A352DAH3-F1
#
_cell.length_a   1.000
_cell.length_b   1.000
_cell.length_c   1.000
_cell.angle_alpha   90.00
_cell.angle_beta   90.00
_cell.angle_gamma   90.00
#
_symmetry.space_group_name_H-M   'P 1'
#
loop_
_entity.id
_entity.type
_entity.pdbx_description
1 polymer ?
#
loop_
_entity_poly.entity_id
_entity_poly.type
_entity_poly.pdbx_seq_one_letter_code
_entity_poly.pdbx_strand_id
1 'polypeptide(L)' 'MPVKSFRPYTPSRRTLQMADYSDITKTSPEKKLSRGLRKHGGRNNTGMIMVRHHGGG' A
#
# COMPACT_ATOMS: atom_id res chain seq x y z
N MET A 1 -8.07 14.07 4.07
CA MET A 1 -7.85 13.04 5.09
C MET A 1 -6.97 13.65 6.17
N PRO A 2 -7.34 13.53 7.43
CA PRO A 2 -6.47 13.94 8.53
C PRO A 2 -5.19 13.09 8.51
N VAL A 3 -4.09 13.61 9.07
CA VAL A 3 -2.80 12.92 9.13
C VAL A 3 -2.43 12.68 10.59
N LYS A 4 -2.12 11.42 10.92
CA LYS A 4 -1.68 10.99 12.24
C LYS A 4 -0.16 10.98 12.34
N SER A 5 0.38 11.84 13.20
CA SER A 5 1.78 11.83 13.62
C SER A 5 1.99 10.94 14.84
N PHE A 6 3.21 10.40 15.01
CA PHE A 6 3.57 9.56 16.15
C PHE A 6 4.58 10.25 17.07
N ARG A 7 4.57 9.88 18.36
CA ARG A 7 5.65 10.27 19.27
C ARG A 7 6.99 9.70 18.74
N PRO A 8 8.09 10.46 18.79
CA PRO A 8 9.38 10.06 18.22
C PRO A 8 10.13 9.04 19.10
N TYR A 9 9.52 7.90 19.40
CA TYR A 9 10.11 6.90 20.29
C TYR A 9 11.08 5.92 19.58
N THR A 10 11.11 5.90 18.26
CA THR A 10 12.17 5.27 17.46
C THR A 10 12.62 6.22 16.34
N PRO A 11 13.86 6.09 15.80
CA PRO A 11 14.34 6.94 14.72
C PRO A 11 13.44 6.97 13.50
N SER A 12 12.93 5.82 13.06
CA SER A 12 12.05 5.71 11.89
C SER A 12 10.69 6.37 12.11
N ARG A 13 10.18 6.38 13.35
CA ARG A 13 8.88 7.00 13.67
C ARG A 13 8.92 8.53 13.78
N ARG A 14 10.10 9.15 13.72
CA ARG A 14 10.25 10.62 13.79
C ARG A 14 9.62 11.34 12.61
N THR A 15 9.77 10.77 11.41
CA THR A 15 9.27 11.35 10.16
C THR A 15 8.05 10.60 9.61
N LEU A 16 7.74 9.42 10.16
CA LEU A 16 6.61 8.62 9.73
C LEU A 16 5.29 9.31 10.06
N GLN A 17 4.47 9.46 9.03
CA GLN A 17 3.10 9.95 9.12
C GLN A 17 2.18 8.89 8.50
N MET A 18 1.01 8.70 9.10
CA MET A 18 -0.02 7.81 8.54
C MET A 18 -1.29 8.60 8.26
N ALA A 19 -2.09 8.14 7.31
CA ALA A 19 -3.42 8.69 7.11
C ALA A 19 -4.30 8.34 8.32
N ASP A 20 -5.15 9.28 8.71
CA ASP A 20 -6.22 9.01 9.67
C ASP A 20 -7.39 8.34 8.94
N TYR A 21 -7.77 7.15 9.42
CA TYR A 21 -8.76 6.28 8.80
C TYR A 21 -10.14 6.42 9.46
N SER A 22 -10.41 7.54 10.15
CA SER A 22 -11.67 7.83 10.85
C SER A 22 -12.92 7.64 9.98
N ASP A 23 -12.80 7.96 8.70
CA ASP A 23 -13.93 7.94 7.75
C ASP A 23 -14.22 6.53 7.20
N ILE A 24 -13.33 5.56 7.45
CA ILE A 24 -13.50 4.18 6.98
C ILE A 24 -14.47 3.45 7.92
N THR A 25 -15.71 3.24 7.44
CA THR A 25 -16.78 2.60 8.21
C THR A 25 -16.73 1.07 8.22
N LYS A 26 -16.07 0.45 7.22
CA LYS A 26 -15.92 -1.00 7.09
C LYS A 26 -14.53 -1.35 6.58
N THR A 27 -13.89 -2.32 7.21
CA THR A 27 -12.52 -2.74 6.90
C THR A 27 -12.43 -3.92 5.94
N SER A 28 -13.51 -4.68 5.76
CA SER A 28 -13.57 -5.83 4.86
C SER A 28 -14.30 -5.50 3.55
N PRO A 29 -13.72 -5.84 2.39
CA PRO A 29 -14.40 -5.63 1.11
C PRO A 29 -15.55 -6.61 0.91
N GLU A 30 -16.49 -6.25 0.05
CA GLU A 30 -17.57 -7.16 -0.35
C GLU A 30 -17.05 -8.27 -1.27
N LYS A 31 -17.23 -9.52 -0.86
CA LYS A 31 -16.66 -10.69 -1.55
C LYS A 31 -17.05 -10.77 -3.02
N LYS A 32 -18.31 -10.46 -3.35
CA LYS A 32 -18.83 -10.52 -4.73
C LYS A 32 -18.26 -9.44 -5.65
N LEU A 33 -17.77 -8.33 -5.09
CA LEU A 33 -17.20 -7.21 -5.85
C LEU A 33 -15.66 -7.25 -5.89
N SER A 34 -15.04 -8.19 -5.16
CA SER A 34 -13.60 -8.37 -5.13
C SER A 34 -13.12 -9.41 -6.13
N ARG A 35 -11.91 -9.23 -6.67
CA ARG A 35 -11.22 -10.20 -7.54
C ARG A 35 -9.73 -10.24 -7.23
N GLY A 36 -9.10 -11.37 -7.55
CA GLY A 36 -7.64 -11.51 -7.41
C GLY A 36 -6.90 -10.56 -8.35
N LEU A 37 -5.94 -9.81 -7.81
CA LEU A 37 -5.04 -8.95 -8.59
C LEU A 37 -3.69 -9.64 -8.77
N ARG A 38 -3.33 -9.98 -10.01
CA ARG A 38 -2.02 -10.59 -10.30
C ARG A 38 -0.93 -9.53 -10.27
N LYS A 39 0.14 -9.77 -9.50
CA LYS A 39 1.32 -8.90 -9.50
C LYS A 39 2.21 -9.22 -10.70
N HIS A 40 2.59 -8.18 -11.43
CA HIS A 40 3.45 -8.31 -12.62
C HIS A 40 4.94 -8.07 -12.33
N GLY A 41 5.28 -7.47 -11.18
CA GLY A 41 6.67 -7.24 -10.77
C GLY A 41 7.48 -6.42 -11.79
N GLY A 42 6.84 -5.47 -12.49
CA GLY A 42 7.48 -4.63 -13.50
C GLY A 42 7.77 -5.30 -14.85
N ARG A 43 7.33 -6.55 -15.04
CA ARG A 43 7.55 -7.33 -16.28
C ARG A 43 6.39 -7.22 -17.26
N ASN A 44 6.71 -7.22 -18.56
CA ASN A 44 5.72 -7.29 -19.64
C ASN A 44 5.31 -8.74 -19.97
N ASN A 45 4.52 -8.93 -21.03
CA ASN A 45 4.08 -10.24 -21.51
C ASN A 45 5.21 -11.16 -22.02
N THR A 46 6.35 -10.60 -22.44
CA THR A 46 7.56 -11.35 -22.83
C THR A 46 8.44 -11.70 -21.61
N GLY A 47 8.09 -11.25 -20.41
CA GLY A 47 8.88 -11.45 -19.19
C GLY A 47 10.05 -10.46 -19.01
N MET A 48 10.20 -9.50 -19.92
CA MET A 48 11.22 -8.46 -19.83
C MET A 48 10.83 -7.39 -18.81
N ILE A 49 11.81 -6.91 -18.04
CA ILE A 49 11.61 -5.81 -17.09
C ILE A 49 11.49 -4.51 -17.88
N MET A 50 10.30 -3.92 -17.87
CA MET A 50 10.05 -2.60 -18.49
C MET A 50 10.02 -1.49 -17.45
N VAL A 51 9.63 -1.81 -16.20
CA VAL A 51 9.65 -0.85 -15.09
C VAL A 51 10.54 -1.39 -13.97
N ARG A 52 11.60 -0.64 -13.65
CA ARG A 52 12.59 -1.00 -12.63
C ARG A 52 12.10 -0.66 -11.22
N HIS A 53 12.70 -1.29 -10.21
CA HIS A 53 12.36 -1.11 -8.79
C HIS A 53 10.91 -1.49 -8.41
N HIS A 54 10.23 -2.30 -9.24
CA HIS A 54 8.93 -2.89 -8.92
C HIS A 54 9.07 -4.39 -8.60
N GLY A 55 8.40 -4.84 -7.54
CA GLY A 55 8.45 -6.23 -7.06
C GLY A 55 8.97 -6.30 -5.62
N GLY A 56 8.58 -7.34 -4.89
CA GLY A 56 8.90 -7.49 -3.46
C GLY A 56 7.92 -6.82 -2.50
N GLY A 57 6.83 -6.23 -3.03
CA GLY A 57 5.67 -5.74 -2.29
C GLY A 57 4.42 -6.50 -2.67
#